data_AF-A0A6A5CGJ8-F1
#
_entry.id   AF-A0A6A5CGJ8-F1
#
_cell.length_a   1.000
_cell.length_b   1.000
_cell.length_c   1.000
_cell.angle_alpha   90.00
_cell.angle_beta   90.00
_cell.angle_gamma   90.00
#
_symmetry.space_group_name_H-M   'P 1'
#
loop_
_entity.id
_entity.type
_entity.pdbx_description
1 polymer ?
#
loop_
_entity_poly.entity_id
_entity_poly.type
_entity_poly.pdbx_seq_one_letter_code
_entity_poly.pdbx_strand_id
1 'polypeptide(L)'
;MANVTSSNVTHASLSKLFPTPSENISSIANSCFFIVVFSIVLTVIGYVMFKARESIKRNHKILFFLLSVFILVQYFGLVFRLVYNGTGLRVNQFEDLTRVENLNTYLVVMWTFSAMENILVVSQMATILLIMSFVITMFLKTAKLAGAVTFKMYRILFWVATVMAFSTIIFFALIITNGIVHLLLKMRIFKVDPTPIFIIIFVIYSTVIITESILIISIGARLLYVIRKRSQNVSNVKANPSTHEAPSQKPYIKIVGLVIGMVLSAFIQILSAVVSIFTSLYFGYLHIIDYFLQCFGVLVFAIFVLLLFNPLIQQTEEKGEKQMEIPQEKKEKEFHQVVEQIKV
;
A
#
# COMPACT_ATOMS: atom_id res chain seq x y z
N MET A 1 8.09 22.89 -59.62
CA MET A 1 8.42 22.75 -58.18
C MET A 1 7.12 22.53 -57.43
N ALA A 2 6.73 21.27 -57.26
CA ALA A 2 5.51 20.87 -56.58
C ALA A 2 5.81 19.68 -55.66
N ASN A 3 5.04 19.57 -54.58
CA ASN A 3 4.95 18.43 -53.66
C ASN A 3 6.12 18.14 -52.71
N VAL A 4 6.27 18.96 -51.66
CA VAL A 4 6.84 18.51 -50.37
C VAL A 4 6.15 19.28 -49.23
N THR A 5 4.93 18.91 -48.81
CA THR A 5 4.36 19.44 -47.55
C THR A 5 3.21 18.63 -46.96
N SER A 6 2.49 17.78 -47.71
CA SER A 6 1.32 17.07 -47.17
C SER A 6 1.65 15.81 -46.34
N SER A 7 2.77 15.12 -46.59
CA SER A 7 3.16 13.90 -45.88
C SER A 7 3.72 14.16 -44.48
N ASN A 8 4.43 15.26 -44.26
CA ASN A 8 5.02 15.56 -42.95
C ASN A 8 3.97 15.92 -41.88
N VAL A 9 2.84 16.50 -42.27
CA VAL A 9 1.76 16.90 -41.34
C VAL A 9 0.94 15.69 -40.87
N THR A 10 0.76 14.66 -41.70
CA THR A 10 0.09 13.41 -41.32
C THR A 10 0.97 12.52 -40.44
N HIS A 11 2.28 12.42 -40.71
CA HIS A 11 3.19 11.69 -39.84
C HIS A 11 3.36 12.35 -38.46
N ALA A 12 3.50 13.67 -38.40
CA ALA A 12 3.63 14.40 -37.14
C ALA A 12 2.33 14.42 -36.29
N SER A 13 1.16 14.18 -36.92
CA SER A 13 -0.12 14.07 -36.21
C SER A 13 -0.45 12.65 -35.79
N LEU A 14 0.02 11.62 -36.51
CA LEU A 14 -0.05 10.22 -36.10
C LEU A 14 0.99 9.86 -35.03
N SER A 15 2.21 10.38 -35.10
CA SER A 15 3.25 10.09 -34.10
C SER A 15 2.87 10.58 -32.70
N LYS A 16 2.07 11.64 -32.59
CA LYS A 16 1.48 12.14 -31.33
C LYS A 16 0.46 11.18 -30.68
N LEU A 17 0.03 10.13 -31.38
CA LEU A 17 -0.84 9.09 -30.81
C LEU A 17 -0.05 8.06 -29.99
N PHE A 18 1.27 8.04 -30.12
CA PHE A 18 2.15 7.06 -29.50
C PHE A 18 3.07 7.75 -28.47
N PRO A 19 3.31 7.12 -27.30
CA PRO A 19 4.33 7.56 -26.36
C PRO A 19 5.72 7.54 -27.01
N THR A 20 6.62 8.41 -26.57
CA THR A 20 7.95 8.52 -27.17
C THR A 20 8.80 7.26 -26.91
N PRO A 21 9.80 6.93 -27.77
CA PRO A 21 10.66 5.77 -27.55
C PRO A 21 11.37 5.77 -26.19
N SER A 22 11.82 6.93 -25.72
CA SER A 22 12.46 7.10 -24.40
C SER A 22 11.52 6.82 -23.23
N GLU A 23 10.27 7.27 -23.32
CA GLU A 23 9.24 6.98 -22.31
C GLU A 23 8.89 5.49 -22.29
N ASN A 24 8.79 4.87 -23.46
CA ASN A 24 8.50 3.44 -23.56
C ASN A 24 9.61 2.59 -22.93
N ILE A 25 10.87 2.83 -23.31
CA ILE A 25 12.01 2.04 -22.81
C ILE A 25 12.15 2.17 -21.28
N SER A 26 12.10 3.41 -20.77
CA SER A 26 12.22 3.67 -19.33
C SER A 26 11.07 3.05 -18.55
N SER A 27 9.84 3.16 -19.05
CA SER A 27 8.66 2.58 -18.41
C SER A 27 8.66 1.04 -18.43
N ILE A 28 9.12 0.42 -19.52
CA ILE A 28 9.31 -1.04 -19.62
C ILE A 28 10.34 -1.52 -18.59
N ALA A 29 11.51 -0.87 -18.53
CA ALA A 29 12.56 -1.23 -17.59
C ALA A 29 12.08 -1.17 -16.13
N ASN A 30 11.39 -0.08 -15.77
CA ASN A 30 10.83 0.10 -14.44
C ASN A 30 9.76 -0.96 -14.12
N SER A 31 8.87 -1.25 -15.08
CA SER A 31 7.81 -2.24 -14.91
C SER A 31 8.37 -3.64 -14.72
N CYS A 32 9.35 -4.06 -15.52
CA CYS A 32 10.00 -5.36 -15.38
C CYS A 32 10.69 -5.51 -14.01
N PHE A 33 11.41 -4.48 -13.56
CA PHE A 33 12.06 -4.49 -12.24
C PHE A 33 11.03 -4.70 -11.11
N PHE A 34 9.98 -3.87 -11.06
CA PHE A 34 8.99 -3.96 -9.99
C PHE A 34 8.07 -5.19 -10.08
N ILE A 35 7.80 -5.73 -11.27
CA ILE A 35 7.10 -7.02 -11.43
C ILE A 35 7.86 -8.11 -10.68
N VAL A 36 9.18 -8.23 -10.92
CA VAL A 36 10.02 -9.23 -10.23
C VAL A 36 10.01 -9.02 -8.72
N VAL A 37 10.17 -7.77 -8.27
CA VAL A 37 10.15 -7.43 -6.84
C VAL A 37 8.80 -7.80 -6.20
N PHE A 38 7.67 -7.44 -6.82
CA PHE A 38 6.35 -7.77 -6.28
C PHE A 38 6.04 -9.26 -6.34
N SER A 39 6.52 -10.02 -7.33
CA SER A 39 6.44 -11.48 -7.34
C SER A 39 7.15 -12.10 -6.13
N ILE A 40 8.35 -11.60 -5.78
CA ILE A 40 9.08 -12.05 -4.59
C ILE A 40 8.28 -11.73 -3.33
N VAL A 41 7.79 -10.49 -3.20
CA VAL A 41 7.02 -10.06 -2.01
C VAL A 41 5.74 -10.87 -1.86
N LEU A 42 4.97 -11.10 -2.93
CA LEU A 42 3.76 -11.93 -2.90
C LEU A 42 4.08 -13.37 -2.49
N THR A 43 5.18 -13.94 -2.99
CA THR A 43 5.63 -15.28 -2.60
C THR A 43 5.98 -15.35 -1.12
N VAL A 44 6.68 -14.34 -0.59
CA VAL A 44 7.01 -14.24 0.84
C VAL A 44 5.75 -14.11 1.70
N ILE A 45 4.79 -13.26 1.31
CA ILE A 45 3.51 -13.12 2.02
C ILE A 45 2.75 -14.45 2.02
N GLY A 46 2.66 -15.11 0.85
CA GLY A 46 2.00 -16.40 0.69
C GLY A 46 2.63 -17.47 1.58
N TYR A 47 3.96 -17.57 1.59
CA TYR A 47 4.70 -18.50 2.45
C TYR A 47 4.44 -18.23 3.94
N VAL A 48 4.50 -16.96 4.37
CA VAL A 48 4.23 -16.56 5.76
C VAL A 48 2.80 -16.90 6.17
N MET A 49 1.82 -16.61 5.31
CA MET A 49 0.41 -16.94 5.57
C MET A 49 0.16 -18.44 5.63
N PHE A 50 0.81 -19.22 4.76
CA PHE A 50 0.71 -20.67 4.76
C PHE A 50 1.30 -21.27 6.04
N LYS A 51 2.54 -20.91 6.37
CA LYS A 51 3.27 -21.46 7.52
C LYS A 51 2.64 -21.10 8.87
N ALA A 52 2.07 -19.91 8.98
CA ALA A 52 1.47 -19.43 10.23
C ALA A 52 -0.07 -19.44 10.21
N ARG A 53 -0.70 -20.21 9.31
CA ARG A 53 -2.16 -20.26 9.14
C ARG A 53 -2.92 -20.50 10.46
N GLU A 54 -2.37 -21.34 11.33
CA GLU A 54 -3.01 -21.77 12.58
C GLU A 54 -2.84 -20.76 13.73
N SER A 55 -1.74 -19.99 13.75
CA SER A 55 -1.42 -19.06 14.83
C SER A 55 -1.82 -17.60 14.57
N ILE A 56 -2.01 -17.21 13.30
CA ILE A 56 -2.35 -15.83 12.96
C ILE A 56 -3.77 -15.47 13.46
N LYS A 57 -3.85 -14.39 14.24
CA LYS A 57 -5.12 -13.76 14.66
C LYS A 57 -5.92 -13.24 13.46
N ARG A 58 -7.25 -13.30 13.53
CA ARG A 58 -8.16 -12.90 12.43
C ARG A 58 -7.84 -11.52 11.83
N ASN A 59 -7.56 -10.51 12.64
CA ASN A 59 -7.27 -9.15 12.15
C ASN A 59 -5.97 -9.09 11.33
N HIS A 60 -4.95 -9.86 11.70
CA HIS A 60 -3.72 -9.96 10.91
C HIS A 60 -3.96 -10.70 9.59
N LYS A 61 -4.82 -11.75 9.58
CA LYS A 61 -5.22 -12.43 8.33
C LYS A 61 -5.87 -11.44 7.35
N ILE A 62 -6.79 -10.61 7.85
CA ILE A 62 -7.44 -9.58 7.04
C ILE A 62 -6.42 -8.55 6.55
N LEU A 63 -5.50 -8.08 7.40
CA LEU A 63 -4.46 -7.13 6.99
C LEU A 63 -3.55 -7.70 5.88
N PHE A 64 -3.08 -8.95 6.03
CA PHE A 64 -2.26 -9.60 5.00
C PHE A 64 -3.03 -9.85 3.70
N PHE A 65 -4.32 -10.19 3.79
CA PHE A 65 -5.18 -10.31 2.62
C PHE A 65 -5.31 -8.97 1.89
N LEU A 66 -5.63 -7.88 2.61
CA LEU A 66 -5.73 -6.55 2.03
C LEU A 66 -4.39 -6.08 1.43
N LEU A 67 -3.27 -6.37 2.09
CA LEU A 67 -1.95 -6.09 1.56
C LEU A 67 -1.67 -6.88 0.26
N SER A 68 -2.08 -8.14 0.21
CA SER A 68 -1.93 -8.98 -0.99
C SER A 68 -2.75 -8.43 -2.15
N VAL A 69 -3.99 -8.00 -1.90
CA VAL A 69 -4.83 -7.32 -2.89
C VAL A 69 -4.16 -6.03 -3.37
N PHE A 70 -3.62 -5.23 -2.45
CA PHE A 70 -2.93 -3.99 -2.77
C PHE A 70 -1.73 -4.20 -3.70
N ILE A 71 -0.90 -5.21 -3.42
CA ILE A 71 0.25 -5.55 -4.27
C ILE A 71 -0.21 -6.14 -5.60
N LEU A 72 -1.26 -6.97 -5.62
CA LEU A 72 -1.80 -7.55 -6.86
C LEU A 72 -2.35 -6.47 -7.81
N VAL A 73 -3.06 -5.47 -7.27
CA VAL A 73 -3.54 -4.32 -8.06
C VAL A 73 -2.35 -3.59 -8.72
N GLN A 74 -1.28 -3.34 -7.98
CA GLN A 74 -0.06 -2.74 -8.54
C GLN A 74 0.64 -3.65 -9.55
N TYR A 75 0.71 -4.95 -9.28
CA TYR A 75 1.31 -5.95 -10.15
C TYR A 75 0.60 -5.99 -11.51
N PHE A 76 -0.72 -6.13 -11.53
CA PHE A 76 -1.49 -6.14 -12.78
C PHE A 76 -1.44 -4.79 -13.50
N GLY A 77 -1.41 -3.67 -12.77
CA GLY A 77 -1.17 -2.35 -13.35
C GLY A 77 0.14 -2.29 -14.13
N LEU A 78 1.22 -2.84 -13.57
CA LEU A 78 2.52 -2.92 -14.25
C LEU A 78 2.51 -3.85 -15.47
N VAL A 79 1.78 -4.96 -15.42
CA VAL A 79 1.63 -5.86 -16.58
C VAL A 79 0.91 -5.14 -17.72
N PHE A 80 -0.17 -4.41 -17.44
CA PHE A 80 -0.88 -3.64 -18.47
C PHE A 80 -0.04 -2.48 -19.01
N ARG A 81 0.74 -1.81 -18.16
CA ARG A 81 1.74 -0.82 -18.58
C ARG A 81 2.79 -1.41 -19.51
N LEU A 82 3.27 -2.62 -19.22
CA LEU A 82 4.24 -3.33 -20.05
C LEU A 82 3.67 -3.64 -21.44
N VAL A 83 2.42 -4.09 -21.52
CA VAL A 83 1.74 -4.34 -22.80
C VAL A 83 1.53 -3.03 -23.57
N TYR A 84 1.08 -1.97 -22.90
CA TYR A 84 0.86 -0.65 -23.49
C TYR A 84 2.16 -0.07 -24.09
N ASN A 85 3.22 0.03 -23.29
CA ASN A 85 4.49 0.63 -23.73
C ASN A 85 5.30 -0.29 -24.65
N GLY A 86 5.17 -1.61 -24.48
CA GLY A 86 5.77 -2.60 -25.39
C GLY A 86 5.16 -2.51 -26.79
N THR A 87 3.83 -2.37 -26.86
CA THR A 87 3.13 -2.15 -28.13
C THR A 87 3.52 -0.80 -28.75
N GLY A 88 3.56 0.27 -27.95
CA GLY A 88 4.00 1.59 -28.40
C GLY A 88 5.43 1.58 -28.95
N LEU A 89 6.36 0.89 -28.28
CA LEU A 89 7.74 0.76 -28.76
C LEU A 89 7.81 0.01 -30.08
N ARG A 90 7.03 -1.06 -30.24
CA ARG A 90 6.97 -1.83 -31.49
C ARG A 90 6.48 -0.98 -32.66
N VAL A 91 5.46 -0.16 -32.44
CA VAL A 91 4.96 0.76 -33.48
C VAL A 91 6.00 1.84 -33.80
N ASN A 92 6.70 2.37 -32.80
CA ASN A 92 7.75 3.38 -32.99
C ASN A 92 9.00 2.86 -33.75
N GLN A 93 9.16 1.55 -33.94
CA GLN A 93 10.24 0.99 -34.76
C GLN A 93 9.99 1.15 -36.27
N PHE A 94 8.76 1.45 -36.69
CA PHE A 94 8.43 1.69 -38.09
C PHE A 94 8.59 3.18 -38.40
N GLU A 95 9.51 3.51 -39.33
CA GLU A 95 9.68 4.90 -39.81
C GLU A 95 8.43 5.41 -40.53
N ASP A 96 7.70 4.51 -41.19
CA ASP A 96 6.48 4.82 -41.92
C ASP A 96 5.27 4.09 -41.31
N LEU A 97 4.50 4.82 -40.51
CA LEU A 97 3.28 4.34 -39.84
C LEU A 97 2.20 3.83 -40.81
N THR A 98 2.24 4.22 -42.09
CA THR A 98 1.31 3.73 -43.11
C THR A 98 1.62 2.29 -43.56
N ARG A 99 2.83 1.79 -43.26
CA ARG A 99 3.26 0.41 -43.54
C ARG A 99 2.99 -0.56 -42.40
N VAL A 100 2.44 -0.08 -41.28
CA VAL A 100 2.07 -0.94 -40.15
C VAL A 100 0.77 -1.66 -40.51
N GLU A 101 0.92 -2.92 -40.95
CA GLU A 101 -0.21 -3.82 -41.12
C GLU A 101 -0.99 -3.91 -39.80
N ASN A 102 -2.31 -3.73 -39.84
CA ASN A 102 -3.21 -3.72 -38.68
C ASN A 102 -2.96 -2.62 -37.63
N LEU A 103 -2.60 -1.40 -38.05
CA LEU A 103 -2.47 -0.23 -37.16
C LEU A 103 -3.67 -0.03 -36.21
N ASN A 104 -4.89 -0.23 -36.70
CA ASN A 104 -6.10 -0.10 -35.88
C ASN A 104 -6.13 -1.10 -34.72
N THR A 105 -5.65 -2.34 -34.92
CA THR A 105 -5.56 -3.35 -33.87
C THR A 105 -4.57 -2.93 -32.80
N TYR A 106 -3.41 -2.41 -33.19
CA TYR A 106 -2.41 -1.89 -32.24
C TYR A 106 -2.95 -0.70 -31.43
N LEU A 107 -3.70 0.22 -32.06
CA LEU A 107 -4.32 1.34 -31.38
C LEU A 107 -5.37 0.89 -30.35
N VAL A 108 -6.23 -0.06 -30.70
CA VAL A 108 -7.23 -0.62 -29.78
C VAL A 108 -6.55 -1.26 -28.57
N VAL A 109 -5.53 -2.09 -28.80
CA VAL A 109 -4.72 -2.70 -27.73
C VAL A 109 -4.13 -1.61 -26.83
N MET A 110 -3.46 -0.61 -27.40
CA MET A 110 -2.86 0.47 -26.61
C MET A 110 -3.88 1.25 -25.79
N TRP A 111 -5.03 1.60 -26.36
CA TRP A 111 -6.06 2.35 -25.64
C TRP A 111 -6.69 1.53 -24.51
N THR A 112 -7.01 0.27 -24.75
CA THR A 112 -7.58 -0.63 -23.74
C THR A 112 -6.59 -0.86 -22.58
N PHE A 113 -5.35 -1.24 -22.89
CA PHE A 113 -4.36 -1.51 -21.82
C PHE A 113 -3.96 -0.25 -21.07
N SER A 114 -3.90 0.92 -21.71
CA SER A 114 -3.70 2.19 -21.01
C SER A 114 -4.86 2.56 -20.09
N ALA A 115 -6.10 2.31 -20.51
CA ALA A 115 -7.26 2.55 -19.65
C ALA A 115 -7.29 1.58 -18.45
N MET A 116 -7.00 0.29 -18.66
CA MET A 116 -6.92 -0.70 -17.60
C MET A 116 -5.77 -0.41 -16.63
N GLU A 117 -4.59 -0.01 -17.14
CA GLU A 117 -3.49 0.46 -16.32
C GLU A 117 -3.93 1.63 -15.43
N ASN A 118 -4.54 2.67 -16.02
CA ASN A 118 -4.97 3.86 -15.28
C ASN A 118 -5.98 3.49 -14.18
N ILE A 119 -6.97 2.65 -14.49
CA ILE A 119 -7.94 2.17 -13.48
C ILE A 119 -7.22 1.47 -12.34
N LEU A 120 -6.29 0.55 -12.63
CA LEU A 120 -5.58 -0.18 -11.59
C LEU A 120 -4.65 0.72 -10.78
N VAL A 121 -3.89 1.60 -11.43
CA VAL A 121 -3.01 2.58 -10.79
C VAL A 121 -3.79 3.46 -9.83
N VAL A 122 -4.91 4.05 -10.26
CA VAL A 122 -5.71 4.92 -9.40
C VAL A 122 -6.45 4.09 -8.33
N SER A 123 -6.84 2.84 -8.62
CA SER A 123 -7.47 1.96 -7.61
C SER A 123 -6.57 1.63 -6.41
N GLN A 124 -5.25 1.81 -6.55
CA GLN A 124 -4.32 1.72 -5.41
C GLN A 124 -4.60 2.78 -4.36
N MET A 125 -4.99 4.00 -4.78
CA MET A 125 -5.38 5.07 -3.88
C MET A 125 -6.60 4.66 -3.03
N ALA A 126 -7.60 4.03 -3.66
CA ALA A 126 -8.75 3.51 -2.93
C ALA A 126 -8.37 2.37 -1.98
N THR A 127 -7.45 1.50 -2.42
CA THR A 127 -6.99 0.35 -1.64
C THR A 127 -6.19 0.78 -0.41
N ILE A 128 -5.31 1.80 -0.51
CA ILE A 128 -4.58 2.31 0.67
C ILE A 128 -5.53 2.94 1.68
N LEU A 129 -6.54 3.70 1.23
CA LEU A 129 -7.56 4.27 2.12
C LEU A 129 -8.30 3.17 2.87
N LEU A 130 -8.68 2.09 2.17
CA LEU A 130 -9.34 0.95 2.79
C LEU A 130 -8.45 0.29 3.86
N ILE A 131 -7.16 0.14 3.58
CA ILE A 131 -6.19 -0.41 4.55
C ILE A 131 -6.02 0.53 5.76
N MET A 132 -5.89 1.83 5.54
CA MET A 132 -5.76 2.82 6.61
C MET A 132 -7.02 2.86 7.49
N SER A 133 -8.20 2.90 6.90
CA SER A 133 -9.50 2.76 7.59
C SER A 133 -9.58 1.48 8.44
N PHE A 134 -9.12 0.34 7.90
CA PHE A 134 -9.05 -0.92 8.65
C PHE A 134 -8.09 -0.82 9.85
N VAL A 135 -6.90 -0.26 9.67
CA VAL A 135 -5.91 -0.12 10.74
C VAL A 135 -6.38 0.87 11.80
N ILE A 136 -7.00 1.99 11.43
CA ILE A 136 -7.63 2.94 12.37
C ILE A 136 -8.66 2.20 13.22
N THR A 137 -9.52 1.38 12.61
CA THR A 137 -10.54 0.61 13.32
C THR A 137 -9.90 -0.39 14.30
N MET A 138 -8.81 -1.06 13.90
CA MET A 138 -8.06 -1.97 14.75
C MET A 138 -7.43 -1.23 15.94
N PHE A 139 -6.80 -0.08 15.70
CA PHE A 139 -6.20 0.75 16.74
C PHE A 139 -7.23 1.30 17.70
N LEU A 140 -8.39 1.74 17.19
CA LEU A 140 -9.46 2.27 18.02
C LEU A 140 -10.05 1.21 18.96
N LYS A 141 -10.24 -0.02 18.48
CA LYS A 141 -10.65 -1.16 19.32
C LYS A 141 -9.59 -1.47 20.38
N THR A 142 -8.32 -1.47 19.99
CA THR A 142 -7.19 -1.71 20.91
C THR A 142 -7.10 -0.61 21.98
N ALA A 143 -7.28 0.65 21.58
CA ALA A 143 -7.29 1.81 22.47
C ALA A 143 -8.45 1.76 23.47
N LYS A 144 -9.65 1.35 23.05
CA LYS A 144 -10.77 1.11 23.97
C LYS A 144 -10.44 0.02 24.99
N LEU A 145 -9.91 -1.12 24.55
CA LEU A 145 -9.56 -2.24 25.44
C LEU A 145 -8.43 -1.86 26.43
N ALA A 146 -7.47 -1.05 25.98
CA ALA A 146 -6.42 -0.50 26.83
C ALA A 146 -6.93 0.61 27.79
N GLY A 147 -8.21 0.99 27.73
CA GLY A 147 -8.76 2.10 28.50
C GLY A 147 -8.21 3.47 28.10
N ALA A 148 -7.61 3.58 26.90
CA ALA A 148 -7.03 4.82 26.38
C ALA A 148 -8.09 5.82 25.88
N VAL A 149 -9.28 5.33 25.57
CA VAL A 149 -10.37 6.11 24.98
C VAL A 149 -11.67 5.79 25.70
N THR A 150 -12.43 6.82 26.07
CA THR A 150 -13.75 6.67 26.69
C THR A 150 -14.75 6.06 25.73
N PHE A 151 -15.79 5.39 26.23
CA PHE A 151 -16.80 4.75 25.39
C PHE A 151 -17.51 5.73 24.43
N LYS A 152 -17.79 6.96 24.90
CA LYS A 152 -18.40 8.01 24.09
C LYS A 152 -17.50 8.41 22.91
N MET A 153 -16.21 8.68 23.18
CA MET A 153 -15.24 9.05 22.15
C MET A 153 -14.99 7.90 21.17
N TYR A 154 -14.91 6.67 21.67
CA TYR A 154 -14.81 5.47 20.84
C TYR A 154 -15.97 5.39 19.84
N ARG A 155 -17.21 5.62 20.28
CA ARG A 155 -18.38 5.54 19.40
C ARG A 155 -18.30 6.57 18.27
N ILE A 156 -17.90 7.80 18.58
CA ILE A 156 -17.76 8.88 17.59
C ILE A 156 -16.67 8.53 16.57
N LEU A 157 -15.46 8.22 17.03
CA LEU A 157 -14.33 7.90 16.16
C LEU A 157 -14.57 6.64 15.31
N PHE A 158 -15.32 5.66 15.84
CA PHE A 158 -15.67 4.45 15.11
C PHE A 158 -16.63 4.76 13.96
N TRP A 159 -17.62 5.61 14.19
CA TRP A 159 -18.51 6.09 13.12
C TRP A 159 -17.75 6.87 12.06
N VAL A 160 -16.84 7.77 12.46
CA VAL A 160 -15.99 8.51 11.51
C VAL A 160 -15.16 7.54 10.65
N ALA A 161 -14.46 6.59 11.26
CA ALA A 161 -13.67 5.59 10.53
C ALA A 161 -14.54 4.72 9.59
N THR A 162 -15.77 4.41 10.00
CA THR A 162 -16.72 3.65 9.17
C THR A 162 -17.19 4.47 7.97
N VAL A 163 -17.52 5.75 8.16
CA VAL A 163 -17.89 6.66 7.06
C VAL A 163 -16.74 6.82 6.07
N MET A 164 -15.50 6.94 6.55
CA MET A 164 -14.30 6.96 5.70
C MET A 164 -14.13 5.66 4.92
N ALA A 165 -14.36 4.50 5.55
CA ALA A 165 -14.35 3.24 4.83
C ALA A 165 -15.43 3.18 3.73
N PHE A 166 -16.64 3.67 3.99
CA PHE A 166 -17.70 3.75 2.97
C PHE A 166 -17.37 4.73 1.85
N SER A 167 -16.69 5.84 2.14
CA SER A 167 -16.28 6.80 1.10
C SER A 167 -15.29 6.19 0.10
N THR A 168 -14.50 5.18 0.50
CA THR A 168 -13.64 4.44 -0.43
C THR A 168 -14.42 3.71 -1.53
N ILE A 169 -15.62 3.22 -1.24
CA ILE A 169 -16.49 2.54 -2.23
C ILE A 169 -16.98 3.56 -3.26
N ILE A 170 -17.40 4.74 -2.82
CA ILE A 170 -17.78 5.84 -3.71
C ILE A 170 -16.57 6.26 -4.57
N PHE A 171 -15.39 6.32 -3.95
CA PHE A 171 -14.15 6.64 -4.65
C PHE A 171 -13.82 5.59 -5.73
N PHE A 172 -14.01 4.29 -5.47
CA PHE A 172 -13.87 3.24 -6.48
C PHE A 172 -14.77 3.47 -7.71
N ALA A 173 -16.02 3.87 -7.50
CA ALA A 173 -16.93 4.16 -8.61
C ALA A 173 -16.45 5.36 -9.44
N LEU A 174 -15.93 6.41 -8.79
CA LEU A 174 -15.33 7.56 -9.47
C LEU A 174 -14.09 7.17 -10.29
N ILE A 175 -13.26 6.27 -9.77
CA ILE A 175 -12.07 5.77 -10.48
C ILE A 175 -12.44 5.00 -11.75
N ILE A 176 -13.44 4.11 -11.66
CA ILE A 176 -13.92 3.36 -12.83
C ILE A 176 -14.49 4.33 -13.88
N THR A 177 -15.28 5.32 -13.43
CA THR A 177 -15.85 6.33 -14.31
C THR A 177 -14.75 7.15 -15.00
N ASN A 178 -13.71 7.56 -14.26
CA ASN A 178 -12.56 8.25 -14.81
C ASN A 178 -11.81 7.41 -15.86
N GLY A 179 -11.63 6.11 -15.60
CA GLY A 179 -11.04 5.18 -16.56
C GLY A 179 -11.84 5.06 -17.87
N ILE A 180 -13.17 4.98 -17.77
CA ILE A 180 -14.06 4.95 -18.93
C ILE A 180 -13.99 6.26 -19.71
N VAL A 181 -14.07 7.41 -19.03
CA VAL A 181 -13.95 8.73 -19.68
C VAL A 181 -12.60 8.86 -20.38
N HIS A 182 -11.51 8.46 -19.73
CA HIS A 182 -10.17 8.47 -20.33
C HIS A 182 -10.09 7.57 -21.59
N LEU A 183 -10.71 6.39 -21.57
CA LEU A 183 -10.80 5.53 -22.76
C LEU A 183 -11.57 6.22 -23.90
N LEU A 184 -12.74 6.81 -23.60
CA LEU A 184 -13.57 7.48 -24.60
C LEU A 184 -12.88 8.73 -25.21
N LEU A 185 -12.08 9.43 -24.41
CA LEU A 185 -11.22 10.52 -24.86
C LEU A 185 -10.10 10.02 -25.77
N LYS A 186 -9.42 8.92 -25.42
CA LYS A 186 -8.39 8.31 -26.28
C LYS A 186 -8.95 7.82 -27.62
N MET A 187 -10.18 7.28 -27.62
CA MET A 187 -10.91 6.91 -28.83
C MET A 187 -11.41 8.12 -29.64
N ARG A 188 -11.18 9.36 -29.17
CA ARG A 188 -11.67 10.61 -29.78
C ARG A 188 -13.20 10.69 -29.94
N ILE A 189 -13.95 9.88 -29.19
CA ILE A 189 -15.42 9.94 -29.14
C ILE A 189 -15.86 11.20 -28.40
N PHE A 190 -15.14 11.55 -27.33
CA PHE A 190 -15.32 12.81 -26.62
C PHE A 190 -14.18 13.79 -26.91
N LYS A 191 -14.52 15.08 -26.94
CA LYS A 191 -13.59 16.22 -27.07
C LYS A 191 -13.73 17.14 -25.86
N VAL A 192 -13.68 16.57 -24.67
CA VAL A 192 -13.75 17.29 -23.40
C VAL A 192 -12.37 17.27 -22.77
N ASP A 193 -11.94 18.37 -22.17
CA ASP A 193 -10.71 18.40 -21.39
C ASP A 193 -10.87 17.54 -20.12
N PRO A 194 -10.08 16.47 -19.91
CA PRO A 194 -10.16 15.63 -18.71
C PRO A 194 -9.56 16.27 -17.46
N THR A 195 -8.80 17.37 -17.61
CA THR A 195 -8.05 18.00 -16.51
C THR A 195 -8.91 18.32 -15.27
N PRO A 196 -10.13 18.87 -15.39
CA PRO A 196 -10.97 19.16 -14.22
C PRO A 196 -11.34 17.91 -13.41
N ILE A 197 -11.55 16.76 -14.07
CA ILE A 197 -11.89 15.50 -13.40
C ILE A 197 -10.70 15.03 -12.56
N PHE A 198 -9.48 15.10 -13.11
CA PHE A 198 -8.27 14.74 -12.38
C PHE A 198 -8.02 15.64 -11.17
N ILE A 199 -8.23 16.96 -11.31
CA ILE A 199 -8.08 17.91 -10.20
C ILE A 199 -9.08 17.58 -9.08
N ILE A 200 -10.35 17.34 -9.40
CA ILE A 200 -11.38 17.00 -8.41
C ILE A 200 -11.04 15.70 -7.68
N ILE A 201 -10.65 14.65 -8.41
CA ILE A 201 -10.25 13.36 -7.82
C ILE A 201 -9.03 13.55 -6.90
N PHE A 202 -8.03 14.31 -7.33
CA PHE A 202 -6.82 14.59 -6.56
C PHE A 202 -7.12 15.35 -5.26
N VAL A 203 -7.99 16.38 -5.31
CA VAL A 203 -8.39 17.14 -4.12
C VAL A 203 -9.14 16.24 -3.14
N ILE A 204 -10.13 15.47 -3.60
CA ILE A 204 -10.87 14.53 -2.76
C ILE A 204 -9.91 13.53 -2.11
N TYR A 205 -9.03 12.90 -2.90
CA TYR A 205 -8.04 11.95 -2.39
C TYR A 205 -7.14 12.58 -1.32
N SER A 206 -6.58 13.75 -1.61
CA SER A 206 -5.67 14.47 -0.72
C SER A 206 -6.34 14.83 0.61
N THR A 207 -7.59 15.30 0.58
CA THR A 207 -8.34 15.62 1.80
C THR A 207 -8.59 14.37 2.65
N VAL A 208 -9.01 13.26 2.02
CA VAL A 208 -9.31 12.01 2.72
C VAL A 208 -8.03 11.42 3.35
N ILE A 209 -6.93 11.32 2.60
CA ILE A 209 -5.68 10.72 3.08
C ILE A 209 -5.04 11.55 4.21
N ILE A 210 -5.12 12.90 4.13
CA ILE A 210 -4.65 13.79 5.21
C ILE A 210 -5.50 13.57 6.47
N THR A 211 -6.83 13.48 6.32
CA THR A 211 -7.75 13.25 7.45
C THR A 211 -7.47 11.91 8.12
N GLU A 212 -7.31 10.83 7.35
CA GLU A 212 -6.95 9.52 7.90
C GLU A 212 -5.58 9.53 8.58
N SER A 213 -4.60 10.23 8.01
CA SER A 213 -3.27 10.37 8.60
C SER A 213 -3.32 11.12 9.94
N ILE A 214 -4.13 12.16 10.07
CA ILE A 214 -4.32 12.87 11.34
C ILE A 214 -4.96 11.94 12.38
N LEU A 215 -6.00 11.20 11.99
CA LEU A 215 -6.70 10.27 12.88
C LEU A 215 -5.78 9.13 13.36
N ILE A 216 -4.99 8.56 12.44
CA ILE A 216 -4.10 7.43 12.76
C ILE A 216 -2.98 7.86 13.70
N ILE A 217 -2.40 9.04 13.49
CA ILE A 217 -1.37 9.62 14.36
C ILE A 217 -1.97 9.94 15.73
N SER A 218 -3.15 10.58 15.78
CA SER A 218 -3.80 10.97 17.03
C SER A 218 -4.18 9.75 17.88
N ILE A 219 -4.81 8.73 17.29
CA ILE A 219 -5.18 7.49 17.98
C ILE A 219 -3.92 6.71 18.37
N GLY A 220 -2.94 6.63 17.47
CA GLY A 220 -1.65 5.99 17.73
C GLY A 220 -0.94 6.62 18.93
N ALA A 221 -0.77 7.94 18.94
CA ALA A 221 -0.13 8.66 20.04
C ALA A 221 -0.83 8.43 21.40
N ARG A 222 -2.16 8.48 21.44
CA ARG A 222 -2.93 8.19 22.66
C ARG A 222 -2.75 6.76 23.14
N LEU A 223 -2.76 5.79 22.22
CA LEU A 223 -2.53 4.38 22.53
C LEU A 223 -1.13 4.17 23.12
N LEU A 224 -0.10 4.78 22.51
CA LEU A 224 1.28 4.71 22.99
C LEU A 224 1.43 5.35 24.38
N TYR A 225 0.80 6.50 24.63
CA TYR A 225 0.82 7.16 25.94
C TYR A 225 0.26 6.24 27.04
N VAL A 226 -0.86 5.58 26.78
CA VAL A 226 -1.52 4.69 27.76
C VAL A 226 -0.73 3.41 27.99
N ILE A 227 -0.16 2.82 26.93
CA ILE A 227 0.74 1.66 27.05
C ILE A 227 1.97 2.03 27.89
N ARG A 228 2.60 3.19 27.63
CA ARG A 228 3.77 3.66 28.37
C ARG A 228 3.45 3.88 29.85
N LYS A 229 2.33 4.55 30.16
CA LYS A 229 1.88 4.80 31.53
C LYS A 229 1.62 3.49 32.30
N ARG A 230 0.95 2.52 31.66
CA ARG A 230 0.71 1.20 32.29
C ARG A 230 2.00 0.41 32.50
N SER A 231 2.91 0.42 31.53
CA SER A 231 4.22 -0.25 31.65
C SER A 231 5.05 0.29 32.82
N GLN A 232 5.09 1.62 32.99
CA GLN A 232 5.79 2.26 34.11
C GLN A 232 5.17 1.93 35.48
N ASN A 233 3.83 1.92 35.56
CA ASN A 233 3.14 1.57 36.81
C ASN A 233 3.38 0.11 37.23
N VAL A 234 3.49 -0.83 36.28
CA VAL A 234 3.83 -2.24 36.58
C VAL A 234 5.29 -2.37 37.05
N SER A 235 6.21 -1.61 36.45
CA SER A 235 7.63 -1.57 36.87
C SER A 235 7.81 -1.12 38.32
N ASN A 236 7.01 -0.14 38.77
CA ASN A 236 7.09 0.37 40.14
C ASN A 236 6.48 -0.58 41.19
N VAL A 237 5.63 -1.53 40.79
CA VAL A 237 5.07 -2.56 41.67
C VAL A 237 5.99 -3.80 41.75
N LYS A 238 6.84 -4.04 40.74
CA LYS A 238 7.84 -5.13 40.70
C LYS A 238 9.20 -4.73 41.30
N ALA A 239 9.23 -3.85 42.31
CA ALA A 239 10.45 -3.53 43.07
C ALA A 239 10.91 -4.66 44.03
N ASN A 240 10.58 -5.92 43.74
CA ASN A 240 11.22 -7.10 44.33
C ASN A 240 12.27 -7.62 43.33
N PRO A 241 13.55 -7.70 43.70
CA PRO A 241 14.68 -7.84 42.77
C PRO A 241 14.88 -9.24 42.15
N SER A 242 13.93 -10.17 42.24
CA SER A 242 14.16 -11.59 41.88
C SER A 242 13.58 -12.04 40.53
N THR A 243 12.89 -11.19 39.77
CA THR A 243 12.39 -11.56 38.43
C THR A 243 12.78 -10.52 37.39
N HIS A 244 13.96 -10.71 36.80
CA HIS A 244 14.42 -10.04 35.58
C HIS A 244 13.53 -10.43 34.39
N GLU A 245 12.32 -9.90 34.33
CA GLU A 245 11.52 -9.88 33.12
C GLU A 245 11.34 -8.43 32.69
N ALA A 246 12.15 -8.02 31.71
CA ALA A 246 12.03 -6.71 31.09
C ALA A 246 10.59 -6.54 30.58
N PRO A 247 9.89 -5.43 30.91
CA PRO A 247 8.52 -5.21 30.44
C PRO A 247 8.52 -5.17 28.91
N SER A 248 7.75 -6.06 28.29
CA SER A 248 7.74 -6.28 26.84
C SER A 248 7.42 -4.97 26.07
N GLN A 249 8.44 -4.32 25.51
CA GLN A 249 8.28 -3.15 24.61
C GLN A 249 7.75 -3.54 23.21
N LYS A 250 7.51 -4.83 22.98
CA LYS A 250 7.10 -5.44 21.70
C LYS A 250 5.83 -4.83 21.06
N PRO A 251 4.72 -4.53 21.78
CA PRO A 251 3.55 -3.92 21.15
C PRO A 251 3.77 -2.44 20.77
N TYR A 252 4.65 -1.73 21.47
CA TYR A 252 4.98 -0.33 21.16
C TYR A 252 5.64 -0.19 19.79
N ILE A 253 6.66 -1.01 19.51
CA ILE A 253 7.40 -0.98 18.24
C ILE A 253 6.48 -1.31 17.06
N LYS A 254 5.57 -2.28 17.23
CA LYS A 254 4.60 -2.66 16.18
C LYS A 254 3.65 -1.53 15.81
N ILE A 255 3.13 -0.82 16.81
CA ILE A 255 2.22 0.31 16.59
C ILE A 255 2.96 1.48 15.94
N VAL A 256 4.12 1.86 16.46
CA VAL A 256 4.93 2.97 15.93
C VAL A 256 5.38 2.68 14.50
N GLY A 257 5.95 1.49 14.26
CA GLY A 257 6.40 1.11 12.94
C GLY A 257 5.26 1.10 11.92
N LEU A 258 4.06 0.66 12.31
CA LEU A 258 2.92 0.61 11.39
C LEU A 258 2.48 2.03 11.04
N VAL A 259 2.35 2.92 12.04
CA VAL A 259 2.01 4.34 11.83
C VAL A 259 3.02 5.00 10.89
N ILE A 260 4.32 4.84 11.15
CA ILE A 260 5.38 5.40 10.31
C ILE A 260 5.27 4.84 8.89
N GLY A 261 5.15 3.53 8.72
CA GLY A 261 5.04 2.89 7.40
C GLY A 261 3.83 3.37 6.60
N MET A 262 2.67 3.52 7.24
CA MET A 262 1.45 4.05 6.59
C MET A 262 1.61 5.51 6.19
N VAL A 263 2.06 6.38 7.11
CA VAL A 263 2.22 7.82 6.86
C VAL A 263 3.28 8.06 5.78
N LEU A 264 4.41 7.35 5.85
CA LEU A 264 5.47 7.44 4.86
C LEU A 264 4.98 6.97 3.48
N SER A 265 4.27 5.85 3.41
CA SER A 265 3.70 5.37 2.14
C SER A 265 2.68 6.35 1.56
N ALA A 266 1.75 6.85 2.39
CA ALA A 266 0.77 7.84 1.97
C ALA A 266 1.45 9.11 1.43
N PHE A 267 2.50 9.59 2.11
CA PHE A 267 3.26 10.75 1.66
C PHE A 267 3.97 10.50 0.32
N ILE A 268 4.62 9.34 0.15
CA ILE A 268 5.26 8.96 -1.13
C ILE A 268 4.22 8.90 -2.26
N GLN A 269 3.01 8.40 -1.99
CA GLN A 269 1.94 8.34 -3.00
C GLN A 269 1.41 9.72 -3.39
N ILE A 270 1.23 10.63 -2.42
CA ILE A 270 0.87 12.03 -2.71
C ILE A 270 1.97 12.68 -3.56
N LEU A 271 3.24 12.49 -3.17
CA LEU A 271 4.37 13.01 -3.93
C LEU A 271 4.40 12.45 -5.35
N SER A 272 4.16 11.14 -5.51
CA SER A 272 4.05 10.50 -6.82
C SER A 272 2.94 11.11 -7.68
N ALA A 273 1.77 11.38 -7.10
CA ALA A 273 0.65 12.00 -7.81
C ALA A 273 0.98 13.44 -8.24
N VAL A 274 1.61 14.22 -7.35
CA VAL A 274 2.06 15.59 -7.66
C VAL A 274 3.11 15.57 -8.78
N VAL A 275 4.11 14.70 -8.68
CA VAL A 275 5.13 14.53 -9.74
C VAL A 275 4.46 14.15 -11.05
N SER A 276 3.51 13.21 -11.06
CA SER A 276 2.79 12.80 -12.27
C SER A 276 2.05 13.96 -12.96
N ILE A 277 1.45 14.88 -12.19
CA ILE A 277 0.82 16.10 -12.73
C ILE A 277 1.87 17.01 -13.37
N PHE A 278 2.99 17.27 -12.68
CA PHE A 278 4.07 18.11 -13.22
C PHE A 278 4.74 17.51 -14.46
N THR A 279 4.99 16.21 -14.48
CA THR A 279 5.62 15.52 -15.62
C THR A 279 4.71 15.55 -16.84
N SER A 280 3.40 15.36 -16.64
CA SER A 280 2.38 15.47 -17.70
C SER A 280 2.30 16.87 -18.33
N LEU A 281 2.60 17.93 -17.57
CA LEU A 281 2.48 19.32 -18.02
C LEU A 281 3.76 19.88 -18.65
N TYR A 282 4.94 19.48 -18.17
CA TYR A 282 6.20 20.16 -18.52
C TYR A 282 7.26 19.25 -19.16
N PHE A 283 7.40 18.00 -18.70
CA PHE A 283 8.54 17.15 -19.07
C PHE A 283 8.15 15.66 -19.13
N GLY A 284 7.70 15.19 -20.31
CA GLY A 284 7.28 13.80 -20.50
C GLY A 284 8.35 12.74 -20.19
N TYR A 285 9.63 13.03 -20.43
CA TYR A 285 10.72 12.09 -20.11
C TYR A 285 10.90 11.82 -18.61
N LEU A 286 10.37 12.69 -17.73
CA LEU A 286 10.42 12.49 -16.28
C LEU A 286 9.36 11.51 -15.78
N HIS A 287 8.52 10.94 -16.66
CA HIS A 287 7.49 9.96 -16.28
C HIS A 287 8.04 8.71 -15.55
N ILE A 288 9.35 8.45 -15.69
CA ILE A 288 10.01 7.38 -14.95
C ILE A 288 9.97 7.61 -13.43
N ILE A 289 10.01 8.87 -12.98
CA ILE A 289 10.12 9.23 -11.56
C ILE A 289 8.79 8.98 -10.85
N ASP A 290 7.66 9.42 -11.40
CA ASP A 290 6.34 9.11 -10.82
C ASP A 290 6.06 7.61 -10.84
N TYR A 291 6.38 6.91 -11.94
CA TYR A 291 6.22 5.45 -11.95
C TYR A 291 7.06 4.74 -10.89
N PHE A 292 8.29 5.21 -10.67
CA PHE A 292 9.16 4.67 -9.62
C PHE A 292 8.61 4.97 -8.22
N LEU A 293 8.26 6.23 -7.94
CA LEU A 293 7.74 6.65 -6.64
C LEU A 293 6.45 5.92 -6.27
N GLN A 294 5.55 5.73 -7.23
CA GLN A 294 4.32 4.98 -7.04
C GLN A 294 4.60 3.55 -6.55
N CYS A 295 5.44 2.80 -7.29
CA CYS A 295 5.77 1.42 -6.95
C CYS A 295 6.58 1.34 -5.65
N PHE A 296 7.50 2.28 -5.44
CA PHE A 296 8.31 2.37 -4.23
C PHE A 296 7.44 2.60 -2.99
N GLY A 297 6.44 3.49 -3.06
CA GLY A 297 5.52 3.74 -1.96
C GLY A 297 4.72 2.49 -1.55
N VAL A 298 4.26 1.70 -2.52
CA VAL A 298 3.59 0.41 -2.30
C VAL A 298 4.54 -0.60 -1.67
N LEU A 299 5.78 -0.70 -2.18
CA LEU A 299 6.79 -1.62 -1.69
C LEU A 299 7.19 -1.34 -0.24
N VAL A 300 7.47 -0.06 0.08
CA VAL A 300 7.82 0.37 1.43
C VAL A 300 6.73 -0.04 2.41
N PHE A 301 5.46 0.22 2.08
CA PHE A 301 4.34 -0.18 2.92
C PHE A 301 4.27 -1.70 3.14
N ALA A 302 4.42 -2.47 2.08
CA ALA A 302 4.40 -3.93 2.15
C ALA A 302 5.51 -4.49 3.07
N ILE A 303 6.72 -3.94 2.97
CA ILE A 303 7.85 -4.34 3.80
C ILE A 303 7.58 -4.00 5.27
N PHE A 304 7.05 -2.81 5.57
CA PHE A 304 6.69 -2.45 6.95
C PHE A 304 5.65 -3.41 7.55
N VAL A 305 4.59 -3.73 6.81
CA VAL A 305 3.58 -4.68 7.31
C VAL A 305 4.19 -6.08 7.51
N LEU A 306 4.99 -6.56 6.56
CA LEU A 306 5.69 -7.84 6.65
C LEU A 306 6.60 -7.92 7.89
N LEU A 307 7.45 -6.92 8.11
CA LEU A 307 8.41 -6.92 9.23
C LEU A 307 7.71 -6.84 10.59
N LEU A 308 6.68 -6.01 10.72
CA LEU A 308 6.02 -5.77 12.01
C LEU A 308 5.05 -6.90 12.40
N PHE A 309 4.41 -7.51 11.40
CA PHE A 309 3.38 -8.53 11.60
C PHE A 309 3.85 -9.93 11.24
N ASN A 310 5.15 -10.16 11.03
CA ASN A 310 5.69 -11.49 10.78
C ASN A 310 5.35 -12.43 11.96
N PRO A 311 4.42 -13.38 11.77
CA PRO A 311 4.02 -14.31 12.82
C PRO A 311 5.12 -15.32 13.14
N LEU A 312 6.08 -15.55 12.24
CA LEU A 312 7.21 -16.47 12.48
C LEU A 312 8.15 -15.95 13.56
N ILE A 313 8.34 -14.63 13.62
CA ILE A 313 9.09 -13.97 14.69
C ILE A 313 8.33 -14.10 16.00
N GLN A 314 7.01 -13.90 15.97
CA GLN A 314 6.15 -14.00 17.17
C GLN A 314 6.12 -15.43 17.76
N GLN A 315 6.06 -16.47 16.93
CA GLN A 315 6.07 -17.87 17.39
C GLN A 315 7.40 -18.31 17.98
N THR A 316 8.53 -17.80 17.44
CA THR A 316 9.86 -18.10 17.98
C THR A 316 10.01 -17.52 19.37
N GLU A 317 9.44 -16.33 19.60
CA GLU A 317 9.42 -15.69 20.92
C GLU A 317 8.49 -16.39 21.92
N GLU A 318 7.27 -16.77 21.54
CA GLU A 318 6.33 -17.50 22.43
C GLU A 318 6.89 -18.87 22.87
N LYS A 319 7.67 -19.54 22.02
CA LYS A 319 8.36 -20.79 22.39
C LYS A 319 9.55 -20.54 23.34
N GLY A 320 10.25 -19.43 23.19
CA GLY A 320 11.34 -19.03 24.08
C GLY A 320 10.84 -18.69 25.50
N GLU A 321 9.73 -17.95 25.61
CA GLU A 321 9.13 -17.59 26.91
C GLU A 321 8.63 -18.86 27.65
N LYS A 322 7.92 -19.77 26.97
CA LYS A 322 7.48 -21.04 27.57
C LYS A 322 8.63 -21.97 27.99
N GLN A 323 9.78 -21.93 27.31
CA GLN A 323 10.96 -22.71 27.70
C GLN A 323 11.71 -22.13 28.91
N MET A 324 11.50 -20.85 29.25
CA MET A 324 12.09 -20.23 30.45
C MET A 324 11.20 -20.35 31.70
N GLU A 325 9.88 -20.50 31.55
CA GLU A 325 8.96 -20.77 32.68
C GLU A 325 9.11 -22.21 33.24
N ILE A 326 9.33 -23.20 32.37
CA ILE A 326 9.46 -24.62 32.77
C ILE A 326 10.63 -24.88 33.76
N PRO A 327 11.82 -24.28 33.61
CA PRO A 327 12.91 -24.40 34.58
C PRO A 327 12.62 -23.81 35.97
N GLN A 328 11.81 -22.75 36.06
CA GLN A 328 11.51 -22.10 37.34
C GLN A 328 10.46 -22.90 38.13
N GLU A 329 9.41 -23.38 37.48
CA GLU A 329 8.37 -24.19 38.14
C GLU A 329 8.93 -25.54 38.63
N LYS A 330 9.92 -26.11 37.92
CA LYS A 330 10.59 -27.35 38.34
C LYS A 330 11.50 -27.14 39.55
N LYS A 331 12.24 -26.03 39.60
CA LYS A 331 13.10 -25.67 40.74
C LYS A 331 12.30 -25.31 41.99
N GLU A 332 11.16 -24.66 41.84
CA GLU A 332 10.28 -24.29 42.97
C GLU A 332 9.60 -25.52 43.59
N LYS A 333 9.23 -26.51 42.76
CA LYS A 333 8.72 -27.81 43.23
C LYS A 333 9.79 -28.67 43.90
N GLU A 334 11.03 -28.68 43.39
CA GLU A 334 12.15 -29.35 44.07
C GLU A 334 12.50 -28.70 45.41
N PHE A 335 12.48 -27.36 45.50
CA PHE A 335 12.73 -26.66 46.77
C PHE A 335 11.64 -26.94 47.81
N HIS A 336 10.37 -27.00 47.41
CA HIS A 336 9.28 -27.36 48.33
C HIS A 336 9.36 -28.80 48.84
N GLN A 337 9.76 -29.76 48.00
CA GLN A 337 9.98 -31.14 48.44
C GLN A 337 11.14 -31.28 49.43
N VAL A 338 12.22 -30.51 49.28
CA VAL A 338 13.35 -30.53 50.22
C VAL A 338 12.97 -29.92 51.58
N VAL A 339 12.14 -28.87 51.60
CA VAL A 339 11.67 -28.25 52.86
C VAL A 339 10.69 -29.15 53.63
N GLU A 340 9.86 -29.94 52.93
CA GLU A 340 9.01 -30.95 53.59
C GLU A 340 9.82 -32.09 54.22
N GLN A 341 10.92 -32.50 53.61
CA GLN A 341 11.79 -33.55 54.17
C GLN A 341 12.60 -33.11 55.40
N ILE A 342 12.79 -31.80 55.63
CA ILE A 342 13.51 -31.27 56.80
C ILE A 342 12.56 -31.09 58.01
N LYS A 343 11.25 -31.16 57.82
CA LYS A 343 10.24 -30.99 58.89
C LYS A 343 9.76 -32.30 59.54
N VAL A 344 10.33 -33.44 59.17
CA VAL A 344 10.10 -34.76 59.79
C VAL A 344 11.37 -35.16 60.52
#